data_AF-A0A7W1FT29-F1
#
_entry.id   AF-A0A7W1FT29-F1
#
_cell.length_a   1.000
_cell.length_b   1.000
_cell.length_c   1.000
_cell.angle_alpha   90.00
_cell.angle_beta   90.00
_cell.angle_gamma   90.00
#
_symmetry.space_group_name_H-M   'P 1'
#
loop_
_entity.id
_entity.type
_entity.pdbx_description
1 polymer ?
#
loop_
_entity_poly.entity_id
_entity_poly.type
_entity_poly.pdbx_seq_one_letter_code
_entity_poly.pdbx_strand_id
1 'polypeptide(L)'
;MIEWLRALSPSLRYLMYVAGVLLVLFVAIGVGVMAAVVVGWQFGQVATDSAETSTLEGSKSEMTSSARALEDTAIEPSSDSKHSDDTTYKASFIHRATAENSRGDYTYIGDPRINGNPDAIVLISLEKDIGAASYNHNIGVWYEGGAQEWAIFNQDRAAVPAGATFRVEVPRASAKFVHYAGLVNTAGNYTYLDNQLTNGEPDAVLSVTQNWNPGGGRGVYNNHPVDTVYDAQVKKWAVYNRDGASIPKGA
;
A
#
# COMPACT_ATOMS: atom_id res chain seq x y z
N MET A 1 1.21 26.74 46.30
CA MET A 1 2.01 26.83 45.05
C MET A 1 1.22 26.33 43.84
N ILE A 2 -0.08 26.65 43.69
CA ILE A 2 -0.92 26.18 42.56
C ILE A 2 -2.07 27.18 42.27
N GLU A 3 -1.77 28.47 42.11
CA GLU A 3 -2.80 29.46 41.72
C GLU A 3 -2.38 30.32 40.51
N TRP A 4 -1.18 30.14 39.95
CA TRP A 4 -0.71 30.94 38.80
C TRP A 4 -0.85 30.25 37.43
N LEU A 5 -1.27 28.98 37.38
CA LEU A 5 -1.38 28.21 36.13
C LEU A 5 -2.68 28.43 35.34
N ARG A 6 -3.66 29.14 35.90
CA ARG A 6 -4.93 29.44 35.19
C ARG A 6 -4.85 30.65 34.25
N ALA A 7 -3.81 31.48 34.34
CA ALA A 7 -3.67 32.70 33.52
C ALA A 7 -2.93 32.49 32.17
N LEU A 8 -2.43 31.28 31.90
CA LEU A 8 -1.62 30.99 30.71
C LEU A 8 -2.47 30.44 29.58
N SER A 9 -2.24 30.94 28.36
CA SER A 9 -2.90 30.50 27.13
C SER A 9 -2.64 29.00 26.86
N PRO A 10 -3.53 28.31 26.12
CA PRO A 10 -3.38 26.88 25.83
C PRO A 10 -2.03 26.49 25.21
N SER A 11 -1.49 27.35 24.35
CA SER A 11 -0.18 27.17 23.71
C SER A 11 0.99 27.17 24.69
N LEU A 12 0.91 27.99 25.75
CA LEU A 12 1.97 28.10 26.74
C LEU A 12 1.95 26.93 27.74
N ARG A 13 0.76 26.35 27.99
CA ARG A 13 0.63 25.10 28.76
C ARG A 13 1.22 23.92 27.99
N TYR A 14 0.93 23.82 26.69
CA TYR A 14 1.49 22.78 25.83
C TYR A 14 3.03 22.85 25.78
N LEU A 15 3.60 24.05 25.67
CA LEU A 15 5.05 24.24 25.67
C LEU A 15 5.71 23.76 26.99
N MET A 16 5.07 24.00 28.14
CA MET A 16 5.57 23.51 29.43
C MET A 16 5.51 21.98 29.53
N TYR A 17 4.47 21.34 28.99
CA TYR A 17 4.40 19.88 28.94
C TYR A 17 5.50 19.27 28.06
N VAL A 18 5.73 19.85 26.87
CA VAL A 18 6.81 19.40 25.97
C VAL A 18 8.19 19.56 26.62
N ALA A 19 8.43 20.69 27.30
CA ALA A 19 9.67 20.91 28.03
C ALA A 19 9.88 19.91 29.18
N GLY A 20 8.82 19.56 29.92
CA GLY A 20 8.86 18.55 30.97
C GLY A 20 9.18 17.15 30.44
N VAL A 21 8.58 16.75 29.32
CA VAL A 21 8.85 15.44 28.69
C VAL A 21 10.28 15.35 28.17
N LEU A 22 10.81 16.42 27.55
CA LEU A 22 12.19 16.47 27.09
C LEU A 22 13.19 16.37 28.25
N LEU A 23 12.92 17.05 29.37
CA LEU A 23 13.78 16.97 30.56
C LEU A 23 13.89 15.52 31.08
N VAL A 24 12.78 14.80 31.16
CA VAL A 24 12.78 13.38 31.58
C VAL A 24 13.54 12.51 30.59
N LEU A 25 13.42 12.80 29.29
CA LEU A 25 14.12 12.07 28.23
C LEU A 25 15.64 12.29 28.28
N PHE A 26 16.10 13.52 28.58
CA PHE A 26 17.53 13.82 28.77
C PHE A 26 18.10 13.19 30.05
N VAL A 27 17.33 13.11 31.14
CA VAL A 27 17.76 12.40 32.35
C VAL A 27 17.88 10.89 32.10
N ALA A 28 17.01 10.30 31.28
CA ALA A 28 17.07 8.88 30.93
C ALA A 28 18.26 8.52 30.02
N ILE A 29 18.68 9.43 29.12
CA ILE A 29 19.80 9.22 28.21
C ILE A 29 21.16 9.47 28.91
N GLY A 30 21.19 10.28 29.97
CA GLY A 30 22.41 10.68 30.68
C GLY A 30 23.07 9.63 31.60
N VAL A 31 22.49 8.45 31.81
CA VAL A 31 22.99 7.45 32.79
C VAL A 31 23.78 6.30 32.14
N GLY A 32 23.95 6.27 30.81
CA GLY A 32 24.39 5.08 30.10
C GLY A 32 25.73 5.15 29.35
N VAL A 33 26.82 5.70 29.91
CA VAL A 33 28.17 5.46 29.34
C VAL A 33 29.24 5.48 30.43
N MET A 34 29.73 4.31 30.87
CA MET A 34 31.13 4.07 31.25
C MET A 34 31.42 2.56 31.36
N ALA A 35 32.59 2.16 30.84
CA ALA A 35 33.20 0.82 30.76
C ALA A 35 32.65 -0.09 29.62
N ALA A 36 33.44 -0.61 28.69
CA ALA A 36 34.82 -1.08 28.78
C ALA A 36 35.65 -0.87 27.50
N VAL A 37 36.96 -0.78 27.70
CA VAL A 37 38.04 -0.57 26.74
C VAL A 37 38.85 -1.88 26.62
N VAL A 38 39.20 -2.23 25.38
CA VAL A 38 40.35 -3.05 24.89
C VAL A 38 40.36 -4.56 25.18
N VAL A 39 40.38 -5.36 24.10
CA VAL A 39 41.41 -6.34 23.62
C VAL A 39 40.93 -6.77 22.21
N GLY A 40 41.63 -6.80 21.07
CA GLY A 40 43.06 -6.83 20.76
C GLY A 40 43.46 -8.21 20.20
N TRP A 41 43.32 -8.47 18.88
CA TRP A 41 44.10 -9.41 18.02
C TRP A 41 43.35 -9.73 16.71
N GLN A 42 43.77 -9.22 15.55
CA GLN A 42 44.87 -9.62 14.63
C GLN A 42 44.42 -10.56 13.50
N PHE A 43 44.51 -10.03 12.28
CA PHE A 43 44.44 -10.75 11.01
C PHE A 43 45.65 -11.69 10.83
N GLY A 44 45.40 -12.87 10.27
CA GLY A 44 46.40 -13.74 9.67
C GLY A 44 45.76 -14.56 8.55
N GLN A 45 46.09 -14.24 7.30
CA GLN A 45 45.92 -15.14 6.15
C GLN A 45 46.98 -16.26 6.23
N VAL A 46 46.65 -17.46 5.71
CA VAL A 46 47.34 -18.12 4.58
C VAL A 46 46.89 -19.59 4.44
N ALA A 47 46.44 -19.89 3.21
CA ALA A 47 46.59 -21.10 2.38
C ALA A 47 45.99 -22.48 2.73
N THR A 48 45.17 -22.93 1.75
CA THR A 48 45.18 -24.22 1.01
C THR A 48 44.97 -25.55 1.73
N ASP A 49 43.87 -26.22 1.40
CA ASP A 49 43.84 -27.54 0.73
C ASP A 49 42.42 -27.78 0.15
N SER A 50 42.27 -27.95 -1.17
CA SER A 50 42.16 -29.23 -1.91
C SER A 50 40.87 -30.00 -1.55
N ALA A 51 39.79 -29.81 -2.31
CA ALA A 51 39.39 -30.64 -3.46
C ALA A 51 38.93 -32.06 -3.08
N GLU A 52 37.61 -32.28 -3.07
CA GLU A 52 37.05 -33.56 -3.51
C GLU A 52 35.82 -33.34 -4.40
N THR A 53 35.81 -34.15 -5.43
CA THR A 53 34.94 -34.18 -6.59
C THR A 53 33.84 -35.22 -6.38
N SER A 54 32.61 -34.92 -6.78
CA SER A 54 31.68 -35.97 -7.23
C SER A 54 30.74 -35.43 -8.30
N THR A 55 31.20 -35.57 -9.54
CA THR A 55 30.37 -35.72 -10.74
C THR A 55 29.59 -37.03 -10.69
N LEU A 56 28.32 -37.03 -11.10
CA LEU A 56 27.78 -37.94 -12.14
C LEU A 56 26.33 -37.61 -12.47
N GLU A 57 26.11 -37.49 -13.78
CA GLU A 57 24.93 -37.81 -14.62
C GLU A 57 23.56 -37.26 -14.21
N GLY A 58 22.80 -36.60 -15.10
CA GLY A 58 22.71 -36.81 -16.54
C GLY A 58 21.28 -37.23 -16.85
N SER A 59 20.41 -36.29 -17.20
CA SER A 59 19.19 -36.61 -17.93
C SER A 59 18.90 -35.53 -18.96
N LYS A 60 19.31 -35.87 -20.17
CA LYS A 60 19.06 -35.21 -21.44
C LYS A 60 17.62 -35.48 -21.86
N SER A 61 16.86 -34.45 -22.21
CA SER A 61 15.70 -34.58 -23.09
C SER A 61 15.70 -33.44 -24.12
N GLU A 62 16.29 -33.72 -25.27
CA GLU A 62 15.86 -33.19 -26.58
C GLU A 62 14.52 -33.89 -26.89
N MET A 63 13.47 -33.26 -27.42
CA MET A 63 13.24 -32.74 -28.78
C MET A 63 11.78 -32.20 -28.70
N THR A 64 11.33 -31.10 -29.28
CA THR A 64 11.34 -30.71 -30.70
C THR A 64 10.92 -29.24 -30.79
N SER A 65 11.73 -28.47 -31.51
CA SER A 65 11.33 -27.20 -32.13
C SER A 65 10.19 -27.45 -33.12
N SER A 66 9.14 -26.63 -33.05
CA SER A 66 8.24 -26.43 -34.18
C SER A 66 7.96 -24.95 -34.29
N ALA A 67 8.82 -24.30 -35.08
CA ALA A 67 8.59 -22.97 -35.62
C ALA A 67 7.43 -23.04 -36.62
N ARG A 68 6.39 -22.22 -36.43
CA ARG A 68 5.58 -21.72 -37.53
C ARG A 68 5.50 -20.21 -37.45
N ALA A 69 5.99 -19.58 -38.51
CA ALA A 69 5.96 -18.16 -38.77
C ALA A 69 4.58 -17.72 -39.25
N LEU A 70 4.17 -16.54 -38.77
CA LEU A 70 3.44 -15.47 -39.44
C LEU A 70 2.37 -15.84 -40.47
N GLU A 71 1.11 -15.54 -40.14
CA GLU A 71 0.24 -14.83 -41.07
C GLU A 71 -0.27 -13.54 -40.42
N ASP A 72 0.12 -12.46 -41.10
CA ASP A 72 -0.24 -11.07 -40.94
C ASP A 72 -1.69 -10.88 -41.42
N THR A 73 -2.54 -10.29 -40.59
CA THR A 73 -3.77 -9.67 -41.06
C THR A 73 -3.94 -8.36 -40.30
N ALA A 74 -3.21 -7.37 -40.80
CA ALA A 74 -3.54 -5.97 -40.61
C ALA A 74 -5.01 -5.71 -40.99
N ILE A 75 -5.83 -5.35 -40.00
CA ILE A 75 -7.06 -4.59 -40.23
C ILE A 75 -6.74 -3.16 -39.86
N GLU A 76 -6.64 -2.30 -40.88
CA GLU A 76 -6.51 -0.85 -40.72
C GLU A 76 -7.72 -0.25 -39.97
N PRO A 77 -7.52 0.84 -39.21
CA PRO A 77 -8.57 1.45 -38.42
C PRO A 77 -9.50 2.26 -39.32
N SER A 78 -10.81 1.97 -39.30
CA SER A 78 -11.80 2.86 -39.92
C SER A 78 -11.90 4.14 -39.11
N SER A 79 -11.35 5.22 -39.66
CA SER A 79 -11.64 6.59 -39.23
C SER A 79 -13.10 6.91 -39.54
N ASP A 80 -13.90 7.17 -38.50
CA ASP A 80 -14.92 8.22 -38.51
C ASP A 80 -15.60 8.34 -37.14
N SER A 81 -15.08 9.25 -36.32
CA SER A 81 -15.93 10.11 -35.49
C SER A 81 -15.15 11.35 -35.06
N LYS A 82 -15.30 12.43 -35.85
CA LYS A 82 -15.12 13.79 -35.35
C LYS A 82 -16.28 14.10 -34.39
N HIS A 83 -16.07 13.87 -33.11
CA HIS A 83 -16.73 14.66 -32.07
C HIS A 83 -15.67 15.04 -31.03
N SER A 84 -15.15 16.25 -31.19
CA SER A 84 -14.21 16.86 -30.28
C SER A 84 -14.94 17.35 -29.03
N ASP A 85 -14.32 17.04 -27.90
CA ASP A 85 -14.43 17.69 -26.59
C ASP A 85 -15.62 17.32 -25.68
N ASP A 86 -15.25 16.96 -24.46
CA ASP A 86 -16.06 16.58 -23.29
C ASP A 86 -16.42 15.10 -23.10
N THR A 87 -15.48 14.31 -22.55
CA THR A 87 -15.71 13.17 -21.62
C THR A 87 -14.41 12.38 -21.32
N THR A 88 -13.55 12.92 -20.46
CA THR A 88 -12.35 12.22 -19.96
C THR A 88 -12.73 11.28 -18.80
N TYR A 89 -13.15 10.06 -19.14
CA TYR A 89 -13.68 9.10 -18.17
C TYR A 89 -12.62 8.55 -17.20
N LYS A 90 -13.05 8.35 -15.94
CA LYS A 90 -12.45 7.34 -15.05
C LYS A 90 -12.40 6.01 -15.82
N ALA A 91 -11.24 5.38 -15.84
CA ALA A 91 -11.12 4.05 -16.42
C ALA A 91 -11.62 3.01 -15.41
N SER A 92 -12.58 2.16 -15.78
CA SER A 92 -13.03 1.05 -14.93
C SER A 92 -13.14 -0.24 -15.72
N PHE A 93 -12.82 -1.36 -15.08
CA PHE A 93 -12.94 -2.71 -15.64
C PHE A 93 -13.19 -3.74 -14.53
N ILE A 94 -13.66 -4.92 -14.90
CA ILE A 94 -13.83 -6.05 -13.97
C ILE A 94 -12.58 -6.93 -14.04
N HIS A 95 -11.92 -7.08 -12.90
CA HIS A 95 -10.88 -8.07 -12.67
C HIS A 95 -11.52 -9.38 -12.18
N ARG A 96 -11.08 -10.51 -12.73
CA ARG A 96 -11.49 -11.84 -12.27
C ARG A 96 -10.27 -12.64 -11.83
N ALA A 97 -10.30 -13.14 -10.59
CA ALA A 97 -9.31 -14.08 -10.11
C ALA A 97 -9.42 -15.42 -10.87
N THR A 98 -8.33 -15.88 -11.43
CA THR A 98 -8.19 -17.17 -12.12
C THR A 98 -7.01 -17.94 -11.55
N ALA A 99 -6.84 -19.21 -11.93
CA ALA A 99 -5.69 -20.00 -11.51
C ALA A 99 -4.36 -19.42 -12.04
N GLU A 100 -4.39 -18.78 -13.20
CA GLU A 100 -3.21 -18.22 -13.87
C GLU A 100 -2.70 -16.96 -13.17
N ASN A 101 -3.62 -16.08 -12.74
CA ASN A 101 -3.28 -14.79 -12.15
C ASN A 101 -3.29 -14.77 -10.60
N SER A 102 -3.71 -15.85 -9.94
CA SER A 102 -3.81 -15.89 -8.47
C SER A 102 -2.66 -16.67 -7.83
N ARG A 103 -2.20 -16.20 -6.67
CA ARG A 103 -1.14 -16.83 -5.87
C ARG A 103 -1.57 -16.72 -4.40
N GLY A 104 -2.11 -17.80 -3.84
CA GLY A 104 -2.56 -17.82 -2.46
C GLY A 104 -3.58 -16.71 -2.15
N ASP A 105 -3.14 -15.72 -1.38
CA ASP A 105 -3.93 -14.60 -0.86
C ASP A 105 -4.04 -13.39 -1.78
N TYR A 106 -3.52 -13.46 -3.02
CA TYR A 106 -3.60 -12.35 -3.96
C TYR A 106 -3.81 -12.78 -5.42
N THR A 107 -4.20 -11.81 -6.25
CA THR A 107 -4.39 -11.94 -7.69
C THR A 107 -3.83 -10.71 -8.43
N TYR A 108 -3.03 -10.94 -9.48
CA TYR A 108 -2.41 -9.87 -10.27
C TYR A 108 -3.40 -9.20 -11.22
N ILE A 109 -3.33 -7.87 -11.28
CA ILE A 109 -4.09 -7.02 -12.19
C ILE A 109 -3.19 -6.69 -13.38
N GLY A 110 -3.50 -7.25 -14.55
CA GLY A 110 -2.81 -6.90 -15.79
C GLY A 110 -3.52 -5.74 -16.49
N ASP A 111 -2.94 -4.54 -16.47
CA ASP A 111 -3.48 -3.39 -17.21
C ASP A 111 -2.38 -2.39 -17.64
N PRO A 112 -2.26 -2.05 -18.95
CA PRO A 112 -1.20 -1.15 -19.45
C PRO A 112 -1.16 0.24 -18.80
N ARG A 113 -2.26 0.68 -18.15
CA ARG A 113 -2.33 1.99 -17.49
C ARG A 113 -1.62 2.01 -16.13
N ILE A 114 -1.39 0.84 -15.52
CA ILE A 114 -0.81 0.71 -14.16
C ILE A 114 0.42 -0.20 -14.12
N ASN A 115 0.59 -1.09 -15.10
CA ASN A 115 1.75 -1.98 -15.20
C ASN A 115 3.04 -1.15 -15.29
N GLY A 116 4.09 -1.58 -14.58
CA GLY A 116 5.35 -0.85 -14.51
C GLY A 116 5.30 0.46 -13.71
N ASN A 117 4.15 0.85 -13.15
CA ASN A 117 3.97 2.11 -12.45
C ASN A 117 3.65 1.89 -10.95
N PRO A 118 4.67 1.93 -10.06
CA PRO A 118 4.46 1.83 -8.61
C PRO A 118 3.72 3.04 -7.99
N ASP A 119 3.60 4.14 -8.72
CA ASP A 119 2.89 5.36 -8.28
C ASP A 119 1.45 5.42 -8.81
N ALA A 120 0.99 4.38 -9.52
CA ALA A 120 -0.41 4.29 -9.91
C ALA A 120 -1.32 4.19 -8.67
N ILE A 121 -2.53 4.73 -8.80
CA ILE A 121 -3.58 4.58 -7.79
C ILE A 121 -4.70 3.78 -8.44
N VAL A 122 -5.00 2.65 -7.83
CA VAL A 122 -6.11 1.76 -8.17
C VAL A 122 -7.10 1.75 -7.00
N LEU A 123 -8.38 1.87 -7.32
CA LEU A 123 -9.46 1.72 -6.36
C LEU A 123 -10.19 0.42 -6.64
N ILE A 124 -10.41 -0.37 -5.59
CA ILE A 124 -10.98 -1.70 -5.67
C ILE A 124 -12.29 -1.73 -4.90
N SER A 125 -13.33 -2.26 -5.54
CA SER A 125 -14.56 -2.66 -4.86
C SER A 125 -14.91 -4.10 -5.24
N LEU A 126 -15.45 -4.84 -4.27
CA LEU A 126 -15.94 -6.20 -4.52
C LEU A 126 -17.22 -6.11 -5.35
N GLU A 127 -17.26 -6.82 -6.48
CA GLU A 127 -18.50 -6.96 -7.26
C GLU A 127 -19.30 -8.13 -6.68
N LYS A 128 -20.50 -7.86 -6.17
CA LYS A 128 -21.26 -8.82 -5.33
C LYS A 128 -22.14 -9.82 -6.09
N ASP A 129 -22.11 -9.85 -7.42
CA ASP A 129 -23.01 -10.71 -8.20
C ASP A 129 -22.30 -11.95 -8.79
N ILE A 130 -22.47 -13.07 -8.08
CA ILE A 130 -22.70 -14.47 -8.51
C ILE A 130 -22.41 -15.35 -7.29
N GLY A 131 -23.46 -15.71 -6.53
CA GLY A 131 -23.44 -16.78 -5.51
C GLY A 131 -22.56 -16.61 -4.26
N ALA A 132 -21.77 -15.54 -4.14
CA ALA A 132 -20.83 -15.37 -3.04
C ALA A 132 -21.48 -14.74 -1.79
N ALA A 133 -22.22 -15.55 -1.03
CA ALA A 133 -22.68 -15.16 0.30
C ALA A 133 -21.56 -15.05 1.37
N SER A 134 -20.26 -15.08 1.01
CA SER A 134 -19.17 -15.24 1.99
C SER A 134 -17.83 -14.56 1.67
N TYR A 135 -17.72 -13.69 0.66
CA TYR A 135 -16.46 -12.94 0.45
C TYR A 135 -16.39 -11.75 1.40
N ASN A 136 -15.94 -12.00 2.63
CA ASN A 136 -15.88 -11.01 3.71
C ASN A 136 -14.43 -10.87 4.22
N HIS A 137 -13.56 -10.37 3.35
CA HIS A 137 -12.16 -10.10 3.67
C HIS A 137 -11.89 -8.61 3.50
N ASN A 138 -11.02 -8.06 4.35
CA ASN A 138 -10.50 -6.72 4.13
C ASN A 138 -9.55 -6.78 2.93
N ILE A 139 -9.90 -6.10 1.85
CA ILE A 139 -9.13 -6.10 0.62
C ILE A 139 -8.15 -4.93 0.65
N GLY A 140 -6.92 -5.19 0.19
CA GLY A 140 -5.94 -4.17 -0.12
C GLY A 140 -5.36 -4.36 -1.51
N VAL A 141 -4.49 -3.43 -1.89
CA VAL A 141 -3.64 -3.54 -3.06
C VAL A 141 -2.18 -3.39 -2.70
N TRP A 142 -1.31 -3.99 -3.51
CA TRP A 142 0.13 -3.79 -3.41
C TRP A 142 0.76 -3.87 -4.78
N TYR A 143 1.92 -3.25 -4.94
CA TYR A 143 2.72 -3.31 -6.16
C TYR A 143 3.88 -4.28 -5.98
N GLU A 144 3.98 -5.28 -6.86
CA GLU A 144 5.07 -6.25 -6.89
C GLU A 144 6.12 -5.78 -7.90
N GLY A 145 7.25 -5.26 -7.41
CA GLY A 145 8.32 -4.74 -8.27
C GLY A 145 8.95 -5.80 -9.19
N GLY A 146 9.01 -7.06 -8.75
CA GLY A 146 9.56 -8.16 -9.55
C GLY A 146 8.66 -8.58 -10.72
N ALA A 147 7.34 -8.52 -10.54
CA ALA A 147 6.35 -8.77 -11.59
C ALA A 147 6.02 -7.51 -12.41
N GLN A 148 6.33 -6.33 -11.86
CA GLN A 148 5.91 -5.03 -12.37
C GLN A 148 4.39 -4.85 -12.44
N GLU A 149 3.65 -5.53 -11.56
CA GLU A 149 2.20 -5.60 -11.56
C GLU A 149 1.60 -5.19 -10.22
N TRP A 150 0.41 -4.61 -10.26
CA TRP A 150 -0.42 -4.43 -9.07
C TRP A 150 -1.16 -5.73 -8.76
N ALA A 151 -1.41 -5.99 -7.48
CA ALA A 151 -2.19 -7.13 -7.04
C ALA A 151 -3.29 -6.71 -6.05
N ILE A 152 -4.43 -7.38 -6.13
CA ILE A 152 -5.51 -7.34 -5.13
C ILE A 152 -5.23 -8.47 -4.14
N PHE A 153 -5.25 -8.20 -2.84
CA PHE A 153 -4.99 -9.22 -1.83
C PHE A 153 -5.95 -9.13 -0.64
N ASN A 154 -6.14 -10.26 0.03
CA ASN A 154 -6.85 -10.31 1.30
C ASN A 154 -5.86 -10.00 2.44
N GLN A 155 -6.13 -8.97 3.23
CA GLN A 155 -5.21 -8.53 4.28
C GLN A 155 -5.08 -9.50 5.45
N ASP A 156 -6.03 -10.43 5.60
CA ASP A 156 -5.95 -11.55 6.54
C ASP A 156 -5.18 -12.76 5.98
N ARG A 157 -4.63 -12.65 4.77
CA ARG A 157 -3.91 -13.69 4.04
C ARG A 157 -4.75 -14.93 3.72
N ALA A 158 -6.08 -14.81 3.77
CA ALA A 158 -6.96 -15.84 3.25
C ALA A 158 -6.82 -15.91 1.73
N ALA A 159 -6.90 -17.11 1.17
CA ALA A 159 -6.78 -17.28 -0.28
C ALA A 159 -7.84 -16.47 -1.04
N VAL A 160 -7.47 -15.89 -2.18
CA VAL A 160 -8.45 -15.31 -3.11
C VAL A 160 -9.05 -16.46 -3.92
N PRO A 161 -10.33 -16.82 -3.72
CA PRO A 161 -10.97 -17.88 -4.50
C PRO A 161 -10.99 -17.57 -6.01
N ALA A 162 -10.73 -18.59 -6.82
CA ALA A 162 -10.94 -18.52 -8.25
C ALA A 162 -12.39 -18.15 -8.57
N GLY A 163 -12.56 -17.27 -9.55
CA GLY A 163 -13.86 -16.72 -9.92
C GLY A 163 -14.26 -15.46 -9.16
N ALA A 164 -13.57 -15.07 -8.07
CA ALA A 164 -13.81 -13.80 -7.39
C ALA A 164 -13.67 -12.63 -8.37
N THR A 165 -14.61 -11.70 -8.32
CA THR A 165 -14.66 -10.53 -9.21
C THR A 165 -14.55 -9.23 -8.44
N PHE A 166 -13.69 -8.36 -8.93
CA PHE A 166 -13.44 -7.05 -8.36
C PHE A 166 -13.59 -6.00 -9.44
N ARG A 167 -14.28 -4.92 -9.12
CA ARG A 167 -14.25 -3.72 -9.95
C ARG A 167 -12.97 -2.97 -9.64
N VAL A 168 -12.19 -2.71 -10.68
CA VAL A 168 -10.99 -1.89 -10.63
C VAL A 168 -11.33 -0.55 -11.25
N GLU A 169 -11.02 0.53 -10.55
CA GLU A 169 -11.09 1.90 -11.07
C GLU A 169 -9.70 2.52 -11.05
N VAL A 170 -9.33 3.17 -12.16
CA VAL A 170 -8.11 3.97 -12.29
C VAL A 170 -8.55 5.43 -12.42
N PRO A 171 -8.49 6.22 -11.34
CA PRO A 171 -8.92 7.61 -11.37
C PRO A 171 -7.97 8.48 -12.21
N ARG A 172 -8.52 9.58 -12.73
CA ARG A 172 -7.73 10.66 -13.34
C ARG A 172 -6.77 11.27 -12.32
N ALA A 173 -5.63 11.77 -12.80
CA ALA A 173 -4.58 12.33 -11.94
C ALA A 173 -5.06 13.48 -11.03
N SER A 174 -6.00 14.30 -11.49
CA SER A 174 -6.54 15.43 -10.74
C SER A 174 -7.58 15.06 -9.66
N ALA A 175 -7.95 13.78 -9.51
CA ALA A 175 -8.97 13.34 -8.56
C ALA A 175 -8.51 12.18 -7.68
N LYS A 176 -7.20 12.12 -7.40
CA LYS A 176 -6.59 11.05 -6.60
C LYS A 176 -5.38 11.56 -5.83
N PHE A 177 -5.13 10.93 -4.69
CA PHE A 177 -3.94 11.14 -3.88
C PHE A 177 -3.72 9.91 -3.00
N VAL A 178 -2.50 9.73 -2.52
CA VAL A 178 -2.17 8.77 -1.46
C VAL A 178 -2.22 9.48 -0.12
N HIS A 179 -2.80 8.84 0.88
CA HIS A 179 -2.79 9.29 2.27
C HIS A 179 -1.96 8.32 3.11
N TYR A 180 -1.21 8.84 4.09
CA TYR A 180 -0.43 8.05 5.02
C TYR A 180 -0.81 8.37 6.47
N ALA A 181 -0.92 7.35 7.30
CA ALA A 181 -1.07 7.46 8.74
C ALA A 181 0.26 7.91 9.39
N GLY A 182 0.39 9.21 9.63
CA GLY A 182 1.52 9.84 10.31
C GLY A 182 1.26 10.10 11.79
N LEU A 183 2.33 10.47 12.51
CA LEU A 183 2.26 10.78 13.95
C LEU A 183 1.31 11.95 14.27
N VAL A 184 1.19 12.92 13.36
CA VAL A 184 0.47 14.17 13.59
C VAL A 184 -0.99 14.14 13.12
N ASN A 185 -1.33 13.23 12.21
CA ASN A 185 -2.67 13.15 11.62
C ASN A 185 -3.49 11.95 12.16
N THR A 186 -2.88 11.06 12.93
CA THR A 186 -3.50 9.82 13.41
C THR A 186 -3.77 9.91 14.91
N ALA A 187 -4.99 9.52 15.31
CA ALA A 187 -5.39 9.41 16.69
C ALA A 187 -6.23 8.14 16.87
N GLY A 188 -5.67 7.14 17.56
CA GLY A 188 -6.34 5.86 17.76
C GLY A 188 -6.70 5.19 16.44
N ASN A 189 -8.00 5.02 16.18
CA ASN A 189 -8.54 4.30 15.04
C ASN A 189 -8.81 5.17 13.80
N TYR A 190 -8.41 6.45 13.78
CA TYR A 190 -8.65 7.32 12.64
C TYR A 190 -7.43 8.18 12.27
N THR A 191 -7.39 8.60 11.01
CA THR A 191 -6.38 9.51 10.46
C THR A 191 -7.02 10.56 9.56
N TYR A 192 -6.72 11.84 9.79
CA TYR A 192 -7.29 12.95 9.02
C TYR A 192 -6.59 13.11 7.67
N LEU A 193 -7.40 13.23 6.62
CA LEU A 193 -6.94 13.61 5.29
C LEU A 193 -6.57 15.09 5.28
N ASP A 194 -5.47 15.42 4.60
CA ASP A 194 -5.05 16.79 4.37
C ASP A 194 -4.77 16.99 2.88
N ASN A 195 -5.83 17.31 2.14
CA ASN A 195 -5.75 17.45 0.69
C ASN A 195 -6.73 18.51 0.18
N GLN A 196 -6.31 19.28 -0.83
CA GLN A 196 -7.14 20.31 -1.46
C GLN A 196 -8.46 19.78 -2.05
N LEU A 197 -8.54 18.48 -2.37
CA LEU A 197 -9.74 17.86 -2.90
C LEU A 197 -10.80 17.54 -1.82
N THR A 198 -10.42 17.55 -0.54
CA THR A 198 -11.28 17.11 0.57
C THR A 198 -11.39 18.14 1.70
N ASN A 199 -10.42 19.04 1.85
CA ASN A 199 -10.39 20.02 2.92
C ASN A 199 -11.51 21.06 2.74
N GLY A 200 -12.41 21.16 3.72
CA GLY A 200 -13.54 22.09 3.64
C GLY A 200 -14.68 21.65 2.72
N GLU A 201 -14.61 20.44 2.16
CA GLU A 201 -15.55 19.92 1.17
C GLU A 201 -16.43 18.81 1.78
N PRO A 202 -17.51 19.14 2.52
CA PRO A 202 -18.38 18.15 3.15
C PRO A 202 -19.15 17.28 2.15
N ASP A 203 -19.36 17.77 0.93
CA ASP A 203 -20.11 17.08 -0.12
C ASP A 203 -19.21 16.24 -1.05
N ALA A 204 -17.91 16.13 -0.73
CA ALA A 204 -16.98 15.29 -1.49
C ALA A 204 -17.37 13.81 -1.38
N VAL A 205 -17.31 13.10 -2.51
CA VAL A 205 -17.54 11.65 -2.56
C VAL A 205 -16.19 10.94 -2.59
N LEU A 206 -15.89 10.18 -1.54
CA LEU A 206 -14.63 9.47 -1.38
C LEU A 206 -14.79 7.99 -1.71
N SER A 207 -13.81 7.47 -2.45
CA SER A 207 -13.58 6.03 -2.60
C SER A 207 -12.18 5.74 -2.09
N VAL A 208 -12.05 4.76 -1.20
CA VAL A 208 -10.79 4.43 -0.51
C VAL A 208 -10.44 2.97 -0.75
N THR A 209 -9.16 2.71 -1.00
CA THR A 209 -8.59 1.36 -1.05
C THR A 209 -7.28 1.36 -0.28
N GLN A 210 -7.11 0.38 0.59
CA GLN A 210 -5.89 0.25 1.38
C GLN A 210 -4.74 -0.16 0.46
N ASN A 211 -3.67 0.62 0.44
CA ASN A 211 -2.48 0.34 -0.35
C ASN A 211 -1.35 -0.03 0.60
N TRP A 212 -0.93 -1.30 0.57
CA TRP A 212 0.08 -1.81 1.48
C TRP A 212 1.41 -1.11 1.28
N ASN A 213 1.85 -0.87 0.03
CA ASN A 213 3.14 -0.29 -0.31
C ASN A 213 3.06 0.78 -1.40
N PRO A 214 2.52 1.97 -1.11
CA PRO A 214 2.52 3.05 -2.09
C PRO A 214 3.95 3.36 -2.56
N GLY A 215 4.16 3.52 -3.88
CA GLY A 215 5.48 3.67 -4.48
C GLY A 215 6.31 2.38 -4.57
N GLY A 216 5.72 1.21 -4.29
CA GLY A 216 6.36 -0.10 -4.47
C GLY A 216 7.41 -0.46 -3.42
N GLY A 217 7.48 0.29 -2.33
CA GLY A 217 8.46 0.11 -1.27
C GLY A 217 8.08 -0.93 -0.21
N ARG A 218 8.55 -0.71 1.02
CA ARG A 218 8.08 -1.46 2.20
C ARG A 218 6.67 -1.03 2.55
N GLY A 219 5.83 -2.00 2.91
CA GLY A 219 4.45 -1.73 3.28
C GLY A 219 4.10 -1.97 4.74
N VAL A 220 2.94 -1.44 5.14
CA VAL A 220 2.35 -1.61 6.47
C VAL A 220 0.96 -2.20 6.32
N TYR A 221 0.69 -3.33 6.99
CA TYR A 221 -0.64 -3.93 6.99
C TYR A 221 -1.59 -3.16 7.89
N ASN A 222 -2.84 -3.03 7.46
CA ASN A 222 -3.94 -2.57 8.30
C ASN A 222 -5.16 -3.49 8.07
N ASN A 223 -5.11 -4.73 8.55
CA ASN A 223 -6.17 -5.72 8.35
C ASN A 223 -7.45 -5.41 9.16
N HIS A 224 -8.06 -4.28 8.84
CA HIS A 224 -9.25 -3.76 9.48
C HIS A 224 -10.18 -3.18 8.41
N PRO A 225 -11.51 -3.25 8.61
CA PRO A 225 -12.46 -2.61 7.71
C PRO A 225 -12.33 -1.08 7.84
N VAL A 226 -12.02 -0.41 6.73
CA VAL A 226 -11.89 1.05 6.69
C VAL A 226 -13.16 1.72 6.17
N ASP A 227 -13.43 2.93 6.65
CA ASP A 227 -14.50 3.80 6.16
C ASP A 227 -14.08 5.27 6.32
N THR A 228 -14.91 6.20 5.84
CA THR A 228 -14.64 7.63 5.88
C THR A 228 -15.70 8.40 6.65
N VAL A 229 -15.29 9.49 7.30
CA VAL A 229 -16.21 10.39 8.02
C VAL A 229 -15.73 11.83 7.87
N TYR A 230 -16.66 12.78 7.67
CA TYR A 230 -16.35 14.20 7.67
C TYR A 230 -16.50 14.79 9.07
N ASP A 231 -15.45 15.45 9.56
CA ASP A 231 -15.46 16.19 10.81
C ASP A 231 -15.64 17.69 10.51
N ALA A 232 -16.84 18.19 10.77
CA ALA A 232 -17.19 19.59 10.53
C ALA A 232 -16.48 20.59 11.46
N GLN A 233 -15.96 20.14 12.61
CA GLN A 233 -15.26 21.03 13.56
C GLN A 233 -13.88 21.41 13.04
N VAL A 234 -13.16 20.44 12.47
CA VAL A 234 -11.84 20.68 11.85
C VAL A 234 -11.91 20.83 10.33
N LYS A 235 -13.10 20.66 9.74
CA LYS A 235 -13.38 20.76 8.29
C LYS A 235 -12.54 19.81 7.45
N LYS A 236 -12.40 18.57 7.91
CA LYS A 236 -11.58 17.54 7.26
C LYS A 236 -12.30 16.19 7.25
N TRP A 237 -12.06 15.44 6.18
CA TRP A 237 -12.37 14.02 6.13
C TRP A 237 -11.34 13.22 6.94
N ALA A 238 -11.76 12.13 7.54
CA ALA A 238 -10.89 11.13 8.15
C ALA A 238 -11.18 9.74 7.56
N VAL A 239 -10.13 8.93 7.45
CA VAL A 239 -10.25 7.47 7.26
C VAL A 239 -10.16 6.84 8.64
N TYR A 240 -11.02 5.88 8.94
CA TYR A 240 -11.02 5.18 10.23
C TYR A 240 -11.24 3.68 10.10
N ASN A 241 -10.65 2.92 11.01
CA ASN A 241 -10.95 1.51 11.22
C ASN A 241 -12.29 1.40 11.95
N ARG A 242 -13.28 0.81 11.28
CA ARG A 242 -14.66 0.69 11.79
C ARG A 242 -14.82 -0.21 13.00
N ASP A 243 -13.92 -1.17 13.16
CA ASP A 243 -13.89 -2.07 14.31
C ASP A 243 -13.22 -1.45 15.55
N GLY A 244 -12.76 -0.20 15.46
CA GLY A 244 -12.13 0.53 16.56
C GLY A 244 -10.66 0.18 16.78
N ALA A 245 -10.06 -0.69 15.97
CA ALA A 245 -8.64 -0.98 16.05
C ALA A 245 -7.79 0.24 15.68
N SER A 246 -6.66 0.45 16.34
CA SER A 246 -5.79 1.58 16.02
C SER A 246 -5.22 1.47 14.60
N ILE A 247 -5.12 2.60 13.90
CA ILE A 247 -4.46 2.63 12.59
C ILE A 247 -2.94 2.57 12.79
N PRO A 248 -2.24 1.59 12.19
CA PRO A 248 -0.79 1.50 12.28
C PRO A 248 -0.09 2.70 11.67
N LYS A 249 0.98 3.17 12.30
CA LYS A 249 1.81 4.26 11.75
C LYS A 249 2.46 3.82 10.44
N GLY A 250 2.28 4.62 9.39
CA GLY A 250 2.79 4.39 8.05
C GLY A 250 1.88 3.56 7.14
N ALA A 251 0.71 3.14 7.63
CA ALA A 251 -0.36 2.57 6.81
C ALA A 251 -1.01 3.61 5.88
#